data_AF-A0A7S3B6E0-F1
#
_entry.id   AF-A0A7S3B6E0-F1
#
_cell.length_a   1.000
_cell.length_b   1.000
_cell.length_c   1.000
_cell.angle_alpha   90.00
_cell.angle_beta   90.00
_cell.angle_gamma   90.00
#
_symmetry.space_group_name_H-M   'P 1'
#
loop_
_entity.id
_entity.type
_entity.pdbx_description
1 polymer ?
#
loop_
_entity_poly.entity_id
_entity_poly.type
_entity_poly.pdbx_seq_one_letter_code
_entity_poly.pdbx_strand_id
1 'polypeptide(L)'
;AGGKKSYAGNPAVVRGADGVLRNRGEYDDKGVMKRAQPMEFDEWRKGAEGDELVTVFENGVVKADHSFFDIRGRARITDLDGVVMRALDNLEAKVDFLQKMSTPEAMSVRLAEAACGSKWMHRHSTKLAEMKERFPMYAAAMEKLGLDPKMDSNELVAHIKDNLMCDKKTKKKVLGAVEDGDAAGAIAAMGDKPVVTL
;
A
#
# COMPACT_ATOMS: atom_id res chain seq x y z
N ALA A 1 -22.51 -2.73 -19.03
CA ALA A 1 -22.85 -1.30 -18.88
C ALA A 1 -24.37 -1.16 -18.77
N GLY A 2 -24.91 -1.22 -17.55
CA GLY A 2 -26.35 -1.01 -17.30
C GLY A 2 -26.62 0.49 -17.21
N GLY A 3 -27.25 1.06 -18.23
CA GLY A 3 -27.45 2.49 -18.39
C GLY A 3 -28.33 3.07 -17.28
N LYS A 4 -27.77 4.01 -16.50
CA LYS A 4 -28.56 4.89 -15.64
C LYS A 4 -29.49 5.72 -16.53
N LYS A 5 -30.72 5.99 -16.07
CA LYS A 5 -31.63 6.92 -16.74
C LYS A 5 -30.93 8.27 -16.90
N SER A 6 -30.76 8.74 -18.13
CA SER A 6 -30.48 10.14 -18.39
C SER A 6 -31.75 10.94 -18.12
N TYR A 7 -31.58 12.13 -17.55
CA TYR A 7 -32.68 13.03 -17.32
C TYR A 7 -32.79 14.01 -18.48
N ALA A 8 -34.00 14.29 -18.94
CA ALA A 8 -34.23 15.20 -20.05
C ALA A 8 -33.91 16.64 -19.65
N GLY A 9 -33.36 17.42 -20.59
CA GLY A 9 -33.08 18.85 -20.43
C GLY A 9 -31.87 19.15 -19.55
N ASN A 10 -31.71 20.43 -19.19
CA ASN A 10 -30.64 20.90 -18.31
C ASN A 10 -31.23 21.48 -17.01
N PRO A 11 -31.51 20.64 -16.00
CA PRO A 11 -32.00 21.13 -14.71
C PRO A 11 -30.87 21.85 -13.95
N ALA A 12 -31.21 22.97 -13.31
CA ALA A 12 -30.32 23.66 -12.38
C ALA A 12 -29.89 22.75 -11.22
N VAL A 13 -28.72 22.98 -10.62
CA VAL A 13 -28.28 22.25 -9.43
C VAL A 13 -28.59 23.09 -8.20
N VAL A 14 -29.53 22.63 -7.38
CA VAL A 14 -30.01 23.35 -6.21
C VAL A 14 -29.58 22.65 -4.93
N ARG A 15 -29.40 23.42 -3.86
CA ARG A 15 -29.16 22.88 -2.52
C ARG A 15 -30.48 22.54 -1.85
N GLY A 16 -30.67 21.25 -1.53
CA GLY A 16 -31.84 20.80 -0.78
C GLY A 16 -31.87 21.35 0.65
N ALA A 17 -33.02 21.24 1.32
CA ALA A 17 -33.18 21.63 2.73
C ALA A 17 -32.26 20.84 3.68
N ASP A 18 -31.80 19.65 3.26
CA ASP A 18 -30.81 18.83 3.94
C ASP A 18 -29.35 19.24 3.63
N GLY A 19 -29.15 20.33 2.88
CA GLY A 19 -27.84 20.86 2.52
C GLY A 19 -27.15 20.14 1.35
N VAL A 20 -27.76 19.10 0.78
CA VAL A 20 -27.17 18.29 -0.29
C VAL A 20 -27.52 18.86 -1.67
N LEU A 21 -26.51 19.00 -2.53
CA LEU A 21 -26.67 19.46 -3.91
C LEU A 21 -27.31 18.39 -4.78
N ARG A 22 -28.36 18.76 -5.52
CA ARG A 22 -29.14 17.87 -6.38
C ARG A 22 -29.65 18.63 -7.60
N ASN A 23 -29.88 17.91 -8.71
CA ASN A 23 -30.56 18.51 -9.86
C ASN A 23 -32.00 18.90 -9.46
N ARG A 24 -32.49 20.02 -9.99
CA ARG A 24 -33.87 20.45 -9.78
C ARG A 24 -34.85 19.42 -10.36
N GLY A 25 -35.74 18.92 -9.52
CA GLY A 25 -36.67 17.86 -9.89
C GLY A 25 -37.45 17.28 -8.72
N GLU A 26 -38.30 16.31 -9.03
CA GLU A 26 -39.11 15.56 -8.08
C GLU A 26 -38.34 14.30 -7.67
N TYR A 27 -38.20 14.08 -6.36
CA TYR A 27 -37.49 12.95 -5.76
C TYR A 27 -38.45 12.02 -5.03
N ASP A 28 -38.10 10.75 -4.94
CA ASP A 28 -38.79 9.80 -4.07
C ASP A 28 -38.22 9.77 -2.66
N ASP A 29 -38.86 9.01 -1.76
CA ASP A 29 -38.44 8.89 -0.36
C ASP A 29 -37.06 8.25 -0.18
N LYS A 30 -36.49 7.67 -1.25
CA LYS A 30 -35.14 7.09 -1.29
C LYS A 30 -34.12 8.05 -1.90
N GLY A 31 -34.51 9.27 -2.25
CA GLY A 31 -33.64 10.27 -2.87
C GLY A 31 -33.32 9.98 -4.34
N VAL A 32 -34.09 9.14 -5.02
CA VAL A 32 -33.97 8.88 -6.46
C VAL A 32 -34.87 9.87 -7.21
N MET A 33 -34.31 10.54 -8.22
CA MET A 33 -35.08 11.51 -9.00
C MET A 33 -36.09 10.78 -9.89
N LYS A 34 -37.38 11.08 -9.69
CA LYS A 34 -38.51 10.60 -10.47
C LYS A 34 -38.70 11.40 -11.74
N ARG A 35 -38.55 12.73 -11.65
CA ARG A 35 -38.77 13.66 -12.76
C ARG A 35 -37.81 14.85 -12.67
N ALA A 36 -37.08 15.14 -13.74
CA ALA A 36 -36.30 16.38 -13.82
C ALA A 36 -37.21 17.56 -14.14
N GLN A 37 -36.84 18.73 -13.63
CA GLN A 37 -37.45 20.02 -13.96
C GLN A 37 -36.38 20.89 -14.63
N PRO A 38 -36.23 20.76 -15.97
CA PRO A 38 -35.24 21.52 -16.74
C PRO A 38 -35.35 23.02 -16.53
N MET A 39 -34.27 23.73 -16.84
CA MET A 39 -34.33 25.18 -16.98
C MET A 39 -35.18 25.57 -18.19
N GLU A 40 -36.05 26.56 -17.99
CA GLU A 40 -36.71 27.26 -19.07
C GLU A 40 -35.72 28.13 -19.84
N PHE A 41 -36.08 28.58 -21.04
CA PHE A 41 -35.16 29.33 -21.91
C PHE A 41 -34.59 30.62 -21.26
N ASP A 42 -35.42 31.33 -20.49
CA ASP A 42 -34.97 32.54 -19.79
C ASP A 42 -34.02 32.22 -18.64
N GLU A 43 -34.27 31.15 -17.89
CA GLU A 43 -33.37 30.65 -16.84
C GLU A 43 -32.05 30.17 -17.43
N TRP A 44 -32.09 29.51 -18.58
CA TRP A 44 -30.88 29.08 -19.29
C TRP A 44 -29.99 30.26 -19.68
N ARG A 45 -30.59 31.40 -20.05
CA ARG A 45 -29.84 32.61 -20.45
C ARG A 45 -29.34 33.43 -19.27
N LYS A 46 -30.11 33.48 -18.17
CA LYS A 46 -29.88 34.42 -17.06
C LYS A 46 -29.37 33.74 -15.80
N GLY A 47 -29.35 32.42 -15.75
CA GLY A 47 -29.24 31.62 -14.54
C GLY A 47 -30.60 31.33 -13.93
N ALA A 48 -30.76 30.14 -13.36
CA ALA A 48 -31.93 29.79 -12.56
C ALA A 48 -31.73 30.24 -11.11
N GLU A 49 -32.81 30.66 -10.46
CA GLU A 49 -32.75 31.01 -9.04
C GLU A 49 -32.35 29.79 -8.20
N GLY A 50 -31.36 29.98 -7.31
CA GLY A 50 -30.85 28.93 -6.44
C GLY A 50 -29.92 27.91 -7.11
N ASP A 51 -29.54 28.12 -8.39
CA ASP A 51 -28.52 27.30 -9.04
C ASP A 51 -27.14 27.55 -8.40
N GLU A 52 -26.47 26.46 -8.04
CA GLU A 52 -25.15 26.47 -7.41
C GLU A 52 -24.04 26.23 -8.43
N LEU A 53 -24.38 25.96 -9.70
CA LEU A 53 -23.41 25.91 -10.78
C LEU A 53 -22.88 27.33 -11.10
N VAL A 54 -21.57 27.40 -11.31
CA VAL A 54 -20.88 28.63 -11.69
C VAL A 54 -20.16 28.43 -13.02
N THR A 55 -20.17 29.45 -13.86
CA THR A 55 -19.43 29.42 -15.13
C THR A 55 -17.93 29.46 -14.85
N VAL A 56 -17.24 28.34 -15.08
CA VAL A 56 -15.79 28.23 -14.88
C VAL A 56 -14.99 28.55 -16.15
N PHE A 57 -15.59 28.37 -17.32
CA PHE A 57 -14.95 28.60 -18.61
C PHE A 57 -15.96 29.05 -19.66
N GLU A 58 -15.60 30.05 -20.46
CA GLU A 58 -16.45 30.56 -21.52
C GLU A 58 -15.58 31.18 -22.64
N ASN A 59 -15.86 30.82 -23.90
CA ASN A 59 -15.22 31.39 -25.09
C ASN A 59 -13.68 31.43 -25.05
N GLY A 60 -13.04 30.35 -24.60
CA GLY A 60 -11.57 30.28 -24.54
C GLY A 60 -10.95 30.90 -23.29
N VAL A 61 -11.76 31.45 -22.37
CA VAL A 61 -11.30 32.16 -21.18
C VAL A 61 -11.78 31.46 -19.91
N VAL A 62 -10.86 31.22 -18.97
CA VAL A 62 -11.19 30.76 -17.61
C VAL A 62 -11.84 31.93 -16.84
N LYS A 63 -13.07 31.72 -16.38
CA LYS A 63 -13.87 32.75 -15.68
C LYS A 63 -13.82 32.61 -14.16
N ALA A 64 -13.62 31.40 -13.66
CA ALA A 64 -13.43 31.14 -12.24
C ALA A 64 -12.32 30.11 -12.07
N ASP A 65 -11.34 30.46 -11.24
CA ASP A 65 -10.30 29.53 -10.79
C ASP A 65 -10.57 29.19 -9.31
N HIS A 66 -10.24 27.97 -8.92
CA HIS A 66 -10.39 27.49 -7.56
C HIS A 66 -9.06 26.95 -7.10
N SER A 67 -8.48 27.59 -6.10
CA SER A 67 -7.23 27.12 -5.53
C SER A 67 -7.42 25.73 -4.91
N PHE A 68 -6.33 24.96 -4.86
CA PHE A 68 -6.34 23.68 -4.16
C PHE A 68 -6.78 23.82 -2.70
N PHE A 69 -6.45 24.95 -2.03
CA PHE A 69 -6.88 25.23 -0.66
C PHE A 69 -8.39 25.43 -0.54
N ASP A 70 -9.02 26.11 -1.50
CA ASP A 70 -10.47 26.28 -1.53
C ASP A 70 -11.17 24.93 -1.75
N ILE A 71 -10.64 24.11 -2.65
CA ILE A 71 -11.14 22.76 -2.90
C ILE A 71 -10.99 21.88 -1.65
N ARG A 72 -9.82 21.90 -1.00
CA ARG A 72 -9.54 21.18 0.25
C ARG A 72 -10.52 21.59 1.35
N GLY A 73 -10.76 22.90 1.51
CA GLY A 73 -11.70 23.46 2.46
C GLY A 73 -13.14 23.02 2.20
N ARG A 74 -13.61 23.10 0.95
CA ARG A 74 -14.97 22.68 0.55
C ARG A 74 -15.18 21.16 0.71
N ALA A 75 -14.15 20.37 0.42
CA ALA A 75 -14.16 18.93 0.62
C ALA A 75 -14.00 18.51 2.10
N ARG A 76 -13.79 19.48 3.01
CA ARG A 76 -13.58 19.26 4.46
C ARG A 76 -12.40 18.32 4.75
N ILE A 77 -11.35 18.37 3.93
CA ILE A 77 -10.15 17.56 4.12
C ILE A 77 -9.25 18.24 5.16
N THR A 78 -9.26 17.71 6.38
CA THR A 78 -8.53 18.30 7.52
C THR A 78 -7.08 17.81 7.61
N ASP A 79 -6.81 16.53 7.34
CA ASP A 79 -5.52 15.88 7.63
C ASP A 79 -4.77 15.37 6.38
N LEU A 80 -4.72 16.16 5.30
CA LEU A 80 -3.98 15.74 4.10
C LEU A 80 -2.50 15.55 4.39
N ASP A 81 -1.88 16.54 5.05
CA ASP A 81 -0.44 16.56 5.30
C ASP A 81 -0.02 15.42 6.24
N GLY A 82 -0.82 15.14 7.28
CA GLY A 82 -0.57 14.00 8.18
C GLY A 82 -0.76 12.65 7.48
N VAL A 83 -1.73 12.49 6.57
CA VAL A 83 -1.86 11.27 5.77
C VAL A 83 -0.65 11.09 4.83
N VAL A 84 -0.17 12.16 4.20
CA VAL A 84 1.01 12.11 3.33
C VAL A 84 2.26 11.73 4.12
N MET A 85 2.50 12.36 5.27
CA MET A 85 3.64 12.03 6.13
C MET A 85 3.58 10.56 6.58
N ARG A 86 2.43 10.07 7.05
CA ARG A 86 2.27 8.64 7.41
C ARG A 86 2.54 7.70 6.23
N ALA A 87 2.19 8.09 5.01
CA ALA A 87 2.48 7.29 3.83
C ALA A 87 3.98 7.26 3.50
N LEU A 88 4.69 8.38 3.69
CA LEU A 88 6.14 8.45 3.55
C LEU A 88 6.84 7.61 4.63
N ASP A 89 6.44 7.73 5.89
CA ASP A 89 6.99 6.95 6.99
C ASP A 89 6.82 5.43 6.75
N ASN A 90 5.65 5.02 6.24
CA ASN A 90 5.41 3.63 5.87
C ASN A 90 6.30 3.18 4.69
N LEU A 91 6.50 4.05 3.70
CA LEU A 91 7.39 3.75 2.57
C LEU A 91 8.83 3.55 3.06
N GLU A 92 9.33 4.43 3.92
CA GLU A 92 10.65 4.31 4.55
C GLU A 92 10.79 3.00 5.31
N ALA A 93 9.83 2.67 6.19
CA ALA A 93 9.83 1.43 6.95
C ALA A 93 9.82 0.17 6.04
N LYS A 94 9.11 0.22 4.90
CA LYS A 94 9.12 -0.87 3.91
C LYS A 94 10.47 -1.02 3.23
N VAL A 95 11.13 0.09 2.90
CA VAL A 95 12.48 0.09 2.36
C VAL A 95 13.45 -0.53 3.36
N ASP A 96 13.40 -0.12 4.63
CA ASP A 96 14.23 -0.67 5.70
C ASP A 96 14.03 -2.18 5.88
N PHE A 97 12.78 -2.64 5.84
CA PHE A 97 12.47 -4.07 5.93
C PHE A 97 13.09 -4.85 4.76
N LEU A 98 12.94 -4.36 3.53
CA LEU A 98 13.54 -5.00 2.35
C LEU A 98 15.07 -4.97 2.39
N GLN A 99 15.66 -3.87 2.86
CA GLN A 99 17.09 -3.75 3.06
C GLN A 99 17.60 -4.74 4.10
N LYS A 100 16.91 -4.89 5.24
CA LYS A 100 17.22 -5.90 6.27
C LYS A 100 17.24 -7.31 5.68
N MET A 101 16.27 -7.63 4.82
CA MET A 101 16.17 -8.92 4.11
C MET A 101 17.21 -9.12 3.00
N SER A 102 17.97 -8.08 2.66
CA SER A 102 19.09 -8.11 1.71
C SER A 102 20.47 -7.92 2.36
N THR A 103 20.54 -7.87 3.69
CA THR A 103 21.81 -7.74 4.42
C THR A 103 22.76 -8.91 4.12
N PRO A 104 24.09 -8.72 4.25
CA PRO A 104 25.06 -9.80 4.11
C PRO A 104 24.72 -11.02 4.98
N GLU A 105 24.20 -10.81 6.18
CA GLU A 105 23.74 -11.86 7.08
C GLU A 105 22.53 -12.61 6.51
N ALA A 106 21.47 -11.90 6.09
CA ALA A 106 20.30 -12.52 5.48
C ALA A 106 20.65 -13.33 4.22
N MET A 107 21.52 -12.80 3.38
CA MET A 107 22.01 -13.48 2.17
C MET A 107 22.89 -14.69 2.50
N SER A 108 23.73 -14.61 3.54
CA SER A 108 24.54 -15.72 4.01
C SER A 108 23.67 -16.90 4.47
N VAL A 109 22.58 -16.63 5.19
CA VAL A 109 21.63 -17.67 5.59
C VAL A 109 20.99 -18.31 4.36
N ARG A 110 20.49 -17.53 3.40
CA ARG A 110 19.88 -18.07 2.16
C ARG A 110 20.86 -18.90 1.33
N LEU A 111 22.13 -18.51 1.27
CA LEU A 111 23.18 -19.28 0.60
C LEU A 111 23.45 -20.60 1.33
N ALA A 112 23.46 -20.59 2.66
CA ALA A 112 23.62 -21.80 3.45
C ALA A 112 22.43 -22.76 3.29
N GLU A 113 21.20 -22.23 3.24
CA GLU A 113 20.00 -23.01 2.90
C GLU A 113 20.12 -23.64 1.51
N ALA A 114 20.53 -22.87 0.50
CA ALA A 114 20.72 -23.37 -0.85
C ALA A 114 21.85 -24.43 -0.94
N ALA A 115 22.87 -24.33 -0.09
CA ALA A 115 23.96 -25.30 -0.01
C ALA A 115 23.49 -26.70 0.47
N CYS A 116 22.35 -26.79 1.15
CA CYS A 116 21.71 -28.05 1.54
C CYS A 116 20.93 -28.73 0.39
N GLY A 117 20.73 -28.06 -0.76
CA GLY A 117 19.99 -28.62 -1.89
C GLY A 117 18.52 -28.94 -1.55
N SER A 118 17.94 -29.99 -2.16
CA SER A 118 16.54 -30.39 -1.93
C SER A 118 16.34 -31.46 -0.85
N LYS A 119 17.42 -31.99 -0.24
CA LYS A 119 17.39 -33.15 0.66
C LYS A 119 17.59 -32.79 2.13
N TRP A 120 16.86 -31.78 2.60
CA TRP A 120 16.97 -31.20 3.95
C TRP A 120 16.75 -32.18 5.11
N MET A 121 16.11 -33.32 4.84
CA MET A 121 15.78 -34.34 5.84
C MET A 121 16.79 -35.50 5.86
N HIS A 122 17.80 -35.47 5.00
CA HIS A 122 18.81 -36.52 4.90
C HIS A 122 20.18 -35.95 5.18
N ARG A 123 20.97 -36.69 5.96
CA ARG A 123 22.37 -36.36 6.23
C ARG A 123 23.19 -36.50 4.95
N HIS A 124 23.81 -35.42 4.51
CA HIS A 124 24.72 -35.39 3.36
C HIS A 124 25.74 -34.25 3.51
N SER A 125 26.81 -34.30 2.70
CA SER A 125 27.74 -33.18 2.61
C SER A 125 27.04 -31.96 1.99
N THR A 126 27.37 -30.77 2.49
CA THR A 126 26.82 -29.51 1.98
C THR A 126 27.76 -28.92 0.93
N LYS A 127 27.22 -28.03 0.08
CA LYS A 127 28.02 -27.22 -0.84
C LYS A 127 28.48 -25.90 -0.22
N LEU A 128 28.51 -25.79 1.11
CA LEU A 128 28.72 -24.52 1.79
C LEU A 128 30.13 -23.95 1.54
N ALA A 129 31.15 -24.82 1.47
CA ALA A 129 32.50 -24.43 1.05
C ALA A 129 32.52 -23.82 -0.37
N GLU A 130 31.90 -24.51 -1.34
CA GLU A 130 31.78 -24.03 -2.72
C GLU A 130 31.03 -22.68 -2.78
N MET A 131 29.97 -22.51 -1.99
CA MET A 131 29.21 -21.26 -1.93
C MET A 131 30.05 -20.11 -1.36
N LYS A 132 30.86 -20.37 -0.32
CA LYS A 132 31.75 -19.36 0.27
C LYS A 132 32.82 -18.89 -0.72
N GLU A 133 33.39 -19.81 -1.50
CA GLU A 133 34.33 -19.48 -2.58
C GLU A 133 33.68 -18.70 -3.72
N ARG A 134 32.46 -19.08 -4.10
CA ARG A 134 31.71 -18.43 -5.18
C ARG A 134 31.22 -17.03 -4.81
N PHE A 135 30.92 -16.81 -3.53
CA PHE A 135 30.38 -15.54 -3.02
C PHE A 135 31.24 -14.97 -1.89
N PRO A 136 32.48 -14.55 -2.17
CA PRO A 136 33.43 -14.10 -1.15
C PRO A 136 32.95 -12.87 -0.36
N MET A 137 32.09 -12.02 -0.94
CA MET A 137 31.50 -10.85 -0.28
C MET A 137 30.69 -11.21 0.98
N TYR A 138 30.23 -12.45 1.11
CA TYR A 138 29.44 -12.93 2.26
C TYR A 138 30.26 -13.80 3.22
N ALA A 139 31.53 -14.08 2.92
CA ALA A 139 32.36 -14.98 3.72
C ALA A 139 32.48 -14.53 5.18
N ALA A 140 32.69 -13.23 5.42
CA ALA A 140 32.79 -12.67 6.76
C ALA A 140 31.45 -12.76 7.53
N ALA A 141 30.33 -12.56 6.83
CA ALA A 141 29.00 -12.70 7.43
C ALA A 141 28.69 -14.16 7.75
N MET A 142 29.07 -15.12 6.90
CA MET A 142 28.95 -16.55 7.21
C MET A 142 29.73 -16.94 8.47
N GLU A 143 30.97 -16.46 8.62
CA GLU A 143 31.78 -16.70 9.82
C GLU A 143 31.15 -16.09 11.07
N LYS A 144 30.69 -14.82 10.99
CA LYS A 144 29.99 -14.14 12.08
C LYS A 144 28.74 -14.90 12.55
N LEU A 145 28.03 -15.54 11.61
CA LEU A 145 26.83 -16.32 11.90
C LEU A 145 27.13 -17.75 12.34
N GLY A 146 28.40 -18.17 12.41
CA GLY A 146 28.78 -19.54 12.77
C GLY A 146 28.44 -20.59 11.71
N LEU A 147 28.31 -20.20 10.44
CA LEU A 147 28.06 -21.11 9.32
C LEU A 147 29.39 -21.77 8.91
N ASP A 148 29.73 -22.90 9.53
CA ASP A 148 30.98 -23.62 9.27
C ASP A 148 30.84 -24.52 8.02
N PRO A 149 31.69 -24.36 6.99
CA PRO A 149 31.72 -25.22 5.80
C PRO A 149 31.88 -26.72 6.05
N LYS A 150 32.29 -27.13 7.25
CA LYS A 150 32.42 -28.53 7.66
C LYS A 150 31.13 -29.15 8.17
N MET A 151 30.11 -28.34 8.47
CA MET A 151 28.80 -28.83 8.91
C MET A 151 28.17 -29.69 7.82
N ASP A 152 27.66 -30.84 8.23
CA ASP A 152 26.77 -31.61 7.36
C ASP A 152 25.38 -30.97 7.28
N SER A 153 24.53 -31.48 6.38
CA SER A 153 23.21 -30.91 6.15
C SER A 153 22.32 -30.87 7.38
N ASN A 154 22.43 -31.85 8.30
CA ASN A 154 21.60 -31.87 9.50
C ASN A 154 22.06 -30.81 10.50
N GLU A 155 23.37 -30.73 10.73
CA GLU A 155 23.98 -29.73 11.62
C GLU A 155 23.69 -28.31 11.12
N LEU A 156 23.86 -28.08 9.82
CA LEU A 156 23.63 -26.79 9.20
C LEU A 156 22.16 -26.37 9.29
N VAL A 157 21.23 -27.28 9.00
CA VAL A 157 19.79 -27.00 9.08
C VAL A 157 19.34 -26.75 10.51
N ALA A 158 19.84 -27.52 11.49
CA ALA A 158 19.55 -27.31 12.90
C ALA A 158 20.03 -25.92 13.36
N HIS A 159 21.28 -25.56 13.01
CA HIS A 159 21.85 -24.25 13.35
C HIS A 159 21.04 -23.10 12.76
N ILE A 160 20.63 -23.19 11.49
CA ILE A 160 19.80 -22.18 10.84
C ILE A 160 18.46 -22.04 11.56
N LYS A 161 17.78 -23.15 11.82
CA LYS A 161 16.45 -23.18 12.48
C LYS A 161 16.47 -22.59 13.88
N ASP A 162 17.46 -22.95 14.67
CA ASP A 162 17.50 -22.58 16.09
C ASP A 162 18.02 -21.15 16.26
N ASN A 163 19.01 -20.74 15.47
CA ASN A 163 19.74 -19.50 15.71
C ASN A 163 19.43 -18.37 14.72
N LEU A 164 19.16 -18.67 13.46
CA LEU A 164 19.27 -17.68 12.38
C LEU A 164 17.94 -17.34 11.68
N MET A 165 16.90 -18.16 11.81
CA MET A 165 15.60 -17.89 11.19
C MET A 165 14.49 -17.63 12.20
N CYS A 166 13.45 -16.95 11.74
CA CYS A 166 12.20 -16.81 12.48
C CYS A 166 11.48 -18.16 12.57
N ASP A 167 11.03 -18.54 13.76
CA ASP A 167 10.16 -19.71 13.94
C ASP A 167 8.79 -19.51 13.25
N LYS A 168 7.99 -20.58 13.15
CA LYS A 168 6.67 -20.55 12.49
C LYS A 168 5.71 -19.49 13.04
N LYS A 169 5.68 -19.29 14.36
CA LYS A 169 4.80 -18.32 15.03
C LYS A 169 5.27 -16.90 14.74
N THR A 170 6.57 -16.67 14.83
CA THR A 170 7.22 -15.39 14.53
C THR A 170 7.05 -15.02 13.07
N LYS A 171 7.30 -15.96 12.15
CA LYS A 171 7.05 -15.80 10.72
C LYS A 171 5.61 -15.38 10.42
N LYS A 172 4.60 -16.02 11.04
CA LYS A 172 3.19 -15.65 10.84
C LYS A 172 2.91 -14.21 11.28
N LYS A 173 3.51 -13.76 12.39
CA LYS A 173 3.39 -12.37 12.84
C LYS A 173 4.03 -11.39 11.88
N VAL A 174 5.24 -11.70 11.39
CA VAL A 174 5.94 -10.85 10.43
C VAL A 174 5.14 -10.74 9.14
N LEU A 175 4.66 -11.86 8.58
CA LEU A 175 3.86 -11.84 7.35
C LEU A 175 2.53 -11.12 7.53
N GLY A 176 1.84 -11.31 8.66
CA GLY A 176 0.62 -10.57 8.97
C GLY A 176 0.87 -9.05 9.03
N ALA A 177 1.96 -8.62 9.68
CA ALA A 177 2.34 -7.21 9.72
C ALA A 177 2.66 -6.65 8.32
N VAL A 178 3.31 -7.44 7.45
CA VAL A 178 3.56 -7.06 6.05
C VAL A 178 2.24 -6.93 5.26
N GLU A 179 1.30 -7.86 5.42
CA GLU A 179 -0.03 -7.82 4.79
C GLU A 179 -0.84 -6.60 5.23
N ASP A 180 -0.76 -6.25 6.52
CA ASP A 180 -1.42 -5.06 7.10
C ASP A 180 -0.69 -3.75 6.75
N GLY A 181 0.48 -3.83 6.08
CA GLY A 181 1.29 -2.67 5.72
C GLY A 181 2.02 -2.03 6.91
N ASP A 182 2.21 -2.76 8.01
CA ASP A 182 2.98 -2.40 9.20
C ASP A 182 4.42 -2.95 9.12
N ALA A 183 5.26 -2.27 8.33
CA ALA A 183 6.65 -2.69 8.17
C ALA A 183 7.49 -2.55 9.46
N ALA A 184 7.17 -1.57 10.31
CA ALA A 184 7.83 -1.40 11.61
C ALA A 184 7.52 -2.58 12.54
N GLY A 185 6.26 -3.01 12.60
CA GLY A 185 5.83 -4.21 13.31
C GLY A 185 6.46 -5.48 12.74
N ALA A 186 6.62 -5.57 11.42
CA ALA A 186 7.32 -6.68 10.76
C ALA A 186 8.80 -6.76 11.20
N ILE A 187 9.53 -5.64 11.19
CA ILE A 187 10.93 -5.56 11.65
C ILE A 187 11.05 -5.90 13.13
N ALA A 188 10.17 -5.35 13.97
CA ALA A 188 10.16 -5.60 15.41
C ALA A 188 9.87 -7.08 15.71
N ALA A 189 8.94 -7.69 14.98
CA ALA A 189 8.62 -9.11 15.14
C ALA A 189 9.77 -10.03 14.74
N MET A 190 10.64 -9.65 13.80
CA MET A 190 11.85 -10.42 13.48
C MET A 190 12.89 -10.42 14.61
N GLY A 191 12.92 -9.38 15.46
CA GLY A 191 13.95 -9.20 16.48
C GLY A 191 15.36 -9.26 15.89
N ASP A 192 16.21 -10.10 16.51
CA ASP A 192 17.61 -10.30 16.13
C ASP A 192 17.81 -11.33 15.00
N LYS A 193 16.72 -11.97 14.53
CA LYS A 193 16.85 -12.97 13.47
C LYS A 193 17.18 -12.29 12.14
N PRO A 194 18.25 -12.73 11.44
CA PRO A 194 18.68 -12.11 10.19
C PRO A 194 17.69 -12.33 9.03
N VAL A 195 16.85 -13.37 9.06
CA VAL A 195 15.98 -13.68 7.93
C VAL A 195 14.64 -14.32 8.32
N VAL A 196 13.63 -14.06 7.49
CA VAL A 196 12.39 -14.85 7.40
C VAL A 196 12.52 -15.76 6.17
N THR A 197 12.89 -17.03 6.37
CA THR A 197 12.95 -18.04 5.29
C THR A 197 11.70 -18.96 5.32
N LEU A 198 11.59 -19.84 4.32
CA LEU A 198 10.37 -20.58 3.91
C LEU A 198 9.70 -21.41 5.01
#